data_AF-A0A6I9YMU8-F1
#
_entry.id   AF-A0A6I9YMU8-F1
#
_cell.length_a   1.000
_cell.length_b   1.000
_cell.length_c   1.000
_cell.angle_alpha   90.00
_cell.angle_beta   90.00
_cell.angle_gamma   90.00
#
_symmetry.space_group_name_H-M   'P 1'
#
loop_
_entity.id
_entity.type
_entity.pdbx_description
1 polymer ?
#
loop_
_entity_poly.entity_id
_entity_poly.type
_entity_poly.pdbx_seq_one_letter_code
_entity_poly.pdbx_strand_id
1 'polypeptide(L)'
;MVEAGARQPCSPKLLGENAMVCVCNATYCDTVDPLSLPEVGNFVKYTTSKEGQRLERSEGQIGNASSRTSGGIFYTYDPSVQHQYVKGFGGALTDSAAINILRLSYGAQNHLLRSYFSDEGEEIGNDRLVKSSSSGKASTLRLLF
;
A
#
# COMPACT_ATOMS: atom_id res chain seq x y z
N MET A 1 18.36 12.24 10.89
CA MET A 1 18.34 10.79 11.14
C MET A 1 16.89 10.47 11.46
N VAL A 2 16.15 9.89 10.52
CA VAL A 2 14.76 9.46 10.76
C VAL A 2 14.85 8.03 11.24
N GLU A 3 14.48 7.82 12.49
CA GLU A 3 14.41 6.51 13.13
C GLU A 3 13.30 5.71 12.42
N ALA A 4 13.64 4.53 11.88
CA ALA A 4 12.65 3.66 11.26
C ALA A 4 11.68 3.19 12.36
N GLY A 5 10.46 3.73 12.35
CA GLY A 5 9.43 3.35 13.30
C GLY A 5 9.08 1.88 13.15
N ALA A 6 8.89 1.18 14.27
CA ALA A 6 8.35 -0.18 14.25
C ALA A 6 7.00 -0.19 13.52
N ARG A 7 6.75 -1.21 12.69
CA ARG A 7 5.50 -1.35 11.95
C ARG A 7 4.30 -1.23 12.88
N GLN A 8 3.37 -0.37 12.48
CA GLN A 8 2.14 -0.12 13.19
C GLN A 8 1.01 -0.89 12.48
N PRO A 9 0.34 -1.85 13.15
CA PRO A 9 -0.64 -2.70 12.48
C PRO A 9 -1.91 -1.95 12.09
N CYS A 10 -2.67 -2.48 11.13
CA CYS A 10 -4.01 -1.98 10.84
C CYS A 10 -4.90 -2.03 12.10
N SER A 11 -5.62 -0.94 12.39
CA SER A 11 -6.71 -0.93 13.38
C SER A 11 -8.04 -1.19 12.66
N PRO A 12 -8.53 -2.45 12.60
CA PRO A 12 -9.64 -2.81 11.73
C PRO A 12 -10.98 -2.27 12.22
N LYS A 13 -11.80 -1.80 11.28
CA LYS A 13 -13.21 -1.45 11.51
C LYS A 13 -14.08 -2.03 10.41
N LEU A 14 -15.09 -2.79 10.82
CA LEU A 14 -16.08 -3.38 9.92
C LEU A 14 -17.20 -2.37 9.64
N LEU A 15 -17.46 -2.12 8.36
CA LEU A 15 -18.52 -1.24 7.86
C LEU A 15 -19.73 -2.03 7.31
N GLY A 16 -19.64 -3.36 7.29
CA GLY A 16 -20.67 -4.27 6.78
C GLY A 16 -20.08 -5.66 6.53
N GLU A 17 -20.86 -6.56 5.94
CA GLU A 17 -20.36 -7.86 5.51
C GLU A 17 -19.25 -7.66 4.48
N ASN A 18 -18.03 -8.10 4.81
CA ASN A 18 -16.84 -8.04 3.94
C ASN A 18 -16.25 -6.65 3.66
N ALA A 19 -16.68 -5.61 4.36
CA ALA A 19 -16.14 -4.26 4.23
C ALA A 19 -15.33 -3.92 5.49
N MET A 20 -14.00 -4.08 5.42
CA MET A 20 -13.07 -3.73 6.50
C MET A 20 -12.15 -2.60 6.07
N VAL A 21 -12.03 -1.57 6.91
CA VAL A 21 -11.09 -0.45 6.74
C VAL A 21 -10.09 -0.39 7.90
N CYS A 22 -8.91 0.18 7.65
CA CYS A 22 -7.95 0.52 8.69
C CYS A 22 -8.23 1.95 9.16
N VAL A 23 -8.52 2.10 10.45
CA VAL A 23 -8.87 3.41 11.01
C VAL A 23 -7.60 4.19 11.32
N CYS A 24 -7.47 5.34 10.68
CA CYS A 24 -6.45 6.33 10.98
C CYS A 24 -7.08 7.58 11.61
N ASN A 25 -6.34 8.22 12.51
CA ASN A 25 -6.72 9.46 13.18
C ASN A 25 -5.48 10.33 13.44
N ALA A 26 -5.62 11.35 14.30
CA ALA A 26 -4.56 12.32 14.56
C ALA A 26 -3.32 11.75 15.28
N THR A 27 -3.46 10.60 15.94
CA THR A 27 -2.45 10.01 16.82
C THR A 27 -2.11 8.56 16.44
N TYR A 28 -2.76 8.01 15.41
CA TYR A 28 -2.61 6.62 15.01
C TYR A 28 -2.89 6.48 13.51
N CYS A 29 -2.00 5.80 12.81
CA CYS A 29 -2.27 5.22 11.50
C CYS A 29 -1.35 4.02 11.32
N ASP A 30 -1.79 3.03 10.54
CA ASP A 30 -0.94 1.89 10.20
C ASP A 30 0.20 2.30 9.26
N THR A 31 1.30 1.58 9.37
CA THR A 31 2.51 1.78 8.57
C THR A 31 2.98 0.45 8.00
N VAL A 32 3.71 0.52 6.91
CA VAL A 32 4.32 -0.63 6.25
C VAL A 32 5.78 -0.75 6.69
N ASP A 33 6.26 -2.00 6.80
CA ASP A 33 7.69 -2.25 7.04
C ASP A 33 8.53 -1.65 5.89
N PRO A 34 9.65 -0.96 6.19
CA PRO A 34 10.55 -0.45 5.17
C PRO A 34 10.98 -1.55 4.21
N LEU A 35 10.93 -1.27 2.91
CA LEU A 35 11.36 -2.20 1.87
C LEU A 35 12.86 -2.44 2.01
N SER A 36 13.23 -3.68 2.31
CA SER A 36 14.63 -4.13 2.35
C SER A 36 14.77 -5.41 1.54
N LEU A 37 15.87 -5.50 0.80
CA LEU A 37 16.20 -6.71 0.06
C LEU A 37 16.55 -7.82 1.06
N PRO A 38 15.89 -8.99 0.98
CA PRO A 38 16.24 -10.11 1.83
C PRO A 38 17.61 -10.68 1.43
N GLU A 39 18.20 -11.49 2.31
CA GLU A 39 19.42 -12.23 1.99
C GLU A 39 19.22 -13.13 0.76
N VAL A 40 20.30 -13.37 0.01
CA VAL A 40 20.28 -14.20 -1.21
C VAL A 40 19.74 -15.59 -0.87
N GLY A 41 18.76 -16.05 -1.65
CA GLY A 41 18.06 -17.32 -1.42
C GLY A 41 16.79 -17.19 -0.59
N ASN A 42 16.43 -15.99 -0.13
CA ASN A 42 15.16 -15.72 0.54
C ASN A 42 14.27 -14.79 -0.31
N PHE A 43 12.98 -14.76 0.02
CA PHE A 43 12.00 -13.84 -0.57
C PHE A 43 11.13 -13.23 0.52
N VAL A 44 10.63 -12.01 0.26
CA VAL A 44 9.60 -11.35 1.07
C VAL A 44 8.28 -11.41 0.33
N LYS A 45 7.19 -11.70 1.06
CA LYS A 45 5.82 -11.75 0.54
C LYS A 45 4.93 -10.86 1.39
N TYR A 46 4.22 -9.96 0.72
CA TYR A 46 3.17 -9.13 1.30
C TYR A 46 1.80 -9.69 0.93
N THR A 47 0.90 -9.83 1.92
CA THR A 47 -0.41 -10.45 1.73
C THR A 47 -1.53 -9.52 2.20
N THR A 48 -2.54 -9.33 1.34
CA THR A 48 -3.78 -8.64 1.68
C THR A 48 -4.94 -9.59 1.43
N SER A 49 -5.89 -9.65 2.36
CA SER A 49 -7.00 -10.60 2.28
C SER A 49 -8.33 -9.99 2.71
N LYS A 50 -9.41 -10.71 2.42
CA LYS A 50 -10.77 -10.33 2.79
C LYS A 50 -11.01 -10.51 4.30
N GLU A 51 -10.33 -11.47 4.89
CA GLU A 51 -10.33 -11.83 6.31
C GLU A 51 -9.60 -10.79 7.17
N GLY A 52 -8.83 -9.91 6.54
CA GLY A 52 -8.31 -8.70 7.18
C GLY A 52 -6.81 -8.50 7.11
N GLN A 53 -6.07 -9.34 6.38
CA GLN A 53 -4.65 -9.07 6.16
C GLN A 53 -4.49 -7.77 5.34
N ARG A 54 -3.52 -6.95 5.73
CA ARG A 54 -3.24 -5.62 5.16
C ARG A 54 -1.74 -5.48 5.03
N LEU A 55 -1.23 -5.76 3.82
CA LEU A 55 0.20 -5.82 3.51
C LEU A 55 0.99 -6.61 4.56
N GLU A 56 0.45 -7.77 4.94
CA GLU A 56 1.06 -8.63 5.94
C GLU A 56 2.36 -9.21 5.42
N ARG A 57 3.47 -8.91 6.09
CA ARG A 57 4.82 -9.26 5.66
C ARG A 57 5.15 -10.66 6.17
N SER A 58 5.66 -11.49 5.27
CA SER A 58 6.17 -12.82 5.58
C SER A 58 7.41 -13.08 4.75
N GLU A 59 8.26 -13.99 5.23
CA GLU A 59 9.47 -14.39 4.52
C GLU A 59 9.43 -15.88 4.19
N GLY A 60 10.15 -16.26 3.16
CA GLY A 60 10.35 -17.67 2.83
C GLY A 60 11.66 -17.88 2.10
N GLN A 61 12.03 -19.15 1.95
CA GLN A 61 13.27 -19.55 1.30
C GLN A 61 12.98 -20.03 -0.12
N ILE A 62 13.84 -19.63 -1.05
CA ILE A 62 13.83 -20.08 -2.44
C ILE A 62 14.47 -21.47 -2.46
N GLY A 63 13.64 -22.50 -2.50
CA GLY A 63 14.09 -23.89 -2.61
C GLY A 63 14.58 -24.24 -4.02
N ASN A 64 15.39 -25.29 -4.11
CA ASN A 64 15.75 -25.88 -5.40
C ASN A 64 14.50 -26.47 -6.07
N ALA A 65 14.35 -26.21 -7.37
CA ALA A 65 13.23 -26.66 -8.22
C ALA A 65 13.08 -28.20 -8.35
N SER A 66 13.90 -28.96 -7.63
CA SER A 66 13.98 -30.42 -7.66
C SER A 66 12.85 -31.12 -6.89
N SER A 67 12.16 -30.42 -5.98
CA SER A 67 10.98 -30.97 -5.29
C SER A 67 9.70 -30.65 -6.06
N ARG A 68 9.56 -31.21 -7.26
CA ARG A 68 8.32 -31.10 -8.04
C ARG A 68 7.24 -31.95 -7.38
N THR A 69 6.42 -31.34 -6.54
CA THR A 69 5.19 -31.97 -6.05
C THR A 69 4.24 -32.15 -7.23
N SER A 70 3.87 -33.40 -7.53
CA SER A 70 2.95 -33.72 -8.63
C SER A 70 1.59 -33.08 -8.37
N GLY A 71 1.19 -32.09 -9.20
CA GLY A 71 -0.14 -31.45 -9.16
C GLY A 71 -0.18 -29.94 -8.85
N GLY A 72 0.95 -29.26 -8.73
CA GLY A 72 1.01 -27.80 -8.49
C GLY A 72 0.95 -26.94 -9.76
N ILE A 73 0.61 -25.64 -9.60
CA ILE A 73 0.76 -24.60 -10.63
C ILE A 73 2.17 -24.02 -10.53
N PHE A 74 2.87 -23.92 -11.66
CA PHE A 74 4.24 -23.40 -11.72
C PHE A 74 4.29 -22.14 -12.58
N TYR A 75 4.91 -21.09 -12.04
CA TYR A 75 5.21 -19.86 -12.76
C TYR A 75 6.71 -19.79 -13.03
N THR A 76 7.07 -19.56 -14.29
CA THR A 76 8.47 -19.45 -14.73
C THR A 76 8.76 -18.01 -15.13
N TYR A 77 9.83 -17.44 -14.58
CA TYR A 77 10.32 -16.10 -14.91
C TYR A 77 11.55 -16.21 -15.81
N ASP A 78 11.54 -15.54 -16.97
CA ASP A 78 12.67 -15.45 -17.89
C ASP A 78 13.17 -14.00 -17.95
N PRO A 79 14.36 -13.69 -17.39
CA PRO A 79 14.90 -12.33 -17.36
C PRO A 79 15.39 -11.82 -18.72
N SER A 80 15.48 -12.69 -19.74
CA SER A 80 15.89 -12.29 -21.09
C SER A 80 14.74 -11.66 -21.90
N VAL A 81 13.49 -11.96 -21.53
CA VAL A 81 12.30 -11.42 -22.16
C VAL A 81 11.91 -10.12 -21.46
N GLN A 82 12.08 -8.99 -22.15
CA GLN A 82 11.75 -7.66 -21.63
C GLN A 82 10.47 -7.12 -22.27
N HIS A 83 9.73 -6.33 -21.49
CA HIS A 83 8.50 -5.66 -21.92
C HIS A 83 8.58 -4.15 -21.64
N GLN A 84 7.46 -3.48 -21.39
CA GLN A 84 7.43 -2.04 -21.14
C GLN A 84 8.18 -1.66 -19.85
N TYR A 85 8.78 -0.47 -19.87
CA TYR A 85 9.25 0.18 -18.66
C TYR A 85 8.07 0.69 -17.83
N VAL A 86 8.04 0.35 -16.54
CA VAL A 86 7.03 0.86 -15.60
C VAL A 86 7.52 2.20 -15.06
N LYS A 87 6.79 3.26 -15.39
CA LYS A 87 7.12 4.62 -14.95
C LYS A 87 6.85 4.85 -13.46
N GLY A 88 5.72 4.34 -12.97
CA GLY A 88 5.28 4.51 -11.59
C GLY A 88 3.79 4.25 -11.42
N PHE A 89 3.33 4.34 -10.18
CA PHE A 89 1.92 4.23 -9.78
C PHE A 89 1.53 5.51 -9.03
N GLY A 90 0.23 5.84 -9.02
CA GLY A 90 -0.23 7.20 -8.71
C GLY A 90 -1.69 7.29 -8.28
N GLY A 91 -2.02 8.37 -7.58
CA GLY A 91 -3.39 8.84 -7.35
C GLY A 91 -3.67 10.17 -8.05
N ALA A 92 -4.94 10.59 -8.04
CA ALA A 92 -5.35 11.90 -8.55
C ALA A 92 -5.56 12.89 -7.40
N LEU A 93 -4.95 14.07 -7.48
CA LEU A 93 -5.19 15.18 -6.56
C LEU A 93 -6.22 16.13 -7.17
N THR A 94 -7.50 15.84 -6.91
CA THR A 94 -8.63 16.67 -7.32
C THR A 94 -8.99 17.69 -6.24
N ASP A 95 -9.80 18.70 -6.59
CA ASP A 95 -10.33 19.67 -5.61
C ASP A 95 -11.09 18.96 -4.47
N SER A 96 -11.84 17.89 -4.79
CA SER A 96 -12.54 17.08 -3.79
C SER A 96 -11.59 16.34 -2.85
N ALA A 97 -10.49 15.78 -3.37
CA ALA A 97 -9.46 15.15 -2.56
C ALA A 97 -8.81 16.19 -1.63
N ALA A 98 -8.42 17.34 -2.18
CA ALA A 98 -7.80 18.42 -1.41
C ALA A 98 -8.73 18.95 -0.29
N ILE A 99 -10.00 19.22 -0.59
CA ILE A 99 -10.97 19.69 0.41
C ILE A 99 -11.16 18.66 1.53
N ASN A 100 -11.23 17.37 1.18
CA ASN A 100 -11.40 16.32 2.19
C ASN A 100 -10.16 16.13 3.06
N ILE A 101 -8.95 16.21 2.49
CA ILE A 101 -7.70 16.17 3.25
C ILE A 101 -7.62 17.38 4.19
N LEU A 102 -7.85 18.59 3.68
CA LEU A 102 -7.76 19.83 4.47
C LEU A 102 -8.79 19.93 5.61
N ARG A 103 -9.86 19.11 5.58
CA ARG A 103 -10.85 19.01 6.66
C ARG A 103 -10.37 18.18 7.86
N LEU A 104 -9.31 17.40 7.71
CA LEU A 104 -8.75 16.59 8.78
C LEU A 104 -7.95 17.45 9.77
N SER A 105 -7.72 16.96 10.98
CA SER A 105 -6.75 17.60 11.89
C SER A 105 -5.33 17.48 11.32
N TYR A 106 -4.42 18.38 11.73
CA TYR A 106 -3.04 18.39 11.22
C TYR A 106 -2.34 17.01 11.34
N GLY A 107 -2.49 16.33 12.48
CA GLY A 107 -1.91 15.00 12.68
C GLY A 107 -2.48 13.96 11.69
N ALA A 108 -3.80 13.98 11.46
CA ALA A 108 -4.46 13.06 10.54
C ALA A 108 -4.12 13.37 9.07
N GLN A 109 -3.96 14.65 8.71
CA GLN A 109 -3.45 15.06 7.39
C GLN A 109 -2.06 14.48 7.14
N ASN A 110 -1.17 14.62 8.12
CA ASN A 110 0.21 14.13 8.01
C ASN A 110 0.26 12.60 7.90
N HIS A 111 -0.51 11.88 8.73
CA HIS A 111 -0.63 10.42 8.60
C HIS A 111 -1.14 10.01 7.21
N LEU A 112 -2.21 10.64 6.72
CA LEU A 112 -2.74 10.36 5.38
C LEU A 112 -1.69 10.57 4.28
N LEU A 113 -0.99 11.72 4.30
CA LEU A 113 0.01 12.02 3.29
C LEU A 113 1.20 11.06 3.36
N ARG A 114 1.61 10.64 4.57
CA ARG A 114 2.66 9.64 4.76
C ARG A 114 2.25 8.27 4.23
N SER A 115 1.01 7.84 4.46
CA SER A 115 0.50 6.56 3.93
C SER A 115 0.60 6.49 2.40
N TYR A 116 0.51 7.63 1.69
CA TYR A 116 0.65 7.67 0.23
C TYR A 116 2.07 7.91 -0.26
N PHE A 117 2.81 8.85 0.34
CA PHE A 117 4.02 9.43 -0.26
C PHE A 117 5.31 9.18 0.53
N SER A 118 5.25 8.42 1.63
CA SER A 118 6.44 8.09 2.41
C SER A 118 6.81 6.61 2.29
N ASP A 119 8.06 6.31 2.63
CA ASP A 119 8.64 4.97 2.67
C ASP A 119 8.00 4.09 3.76
N GLU A 120 7.30 4.69 4.73
CA GLU A 120 6.48 4.01 5.76
C GLU A 120 5.06 3.70 5.26
N GLY A 121 4.74 4.05 4.01
CA GLY A 121 3.44 3.88 3.36
C GLY A 121 3.54 3.09 2.05
N GLU A 122 2.67 3.42 1.09
CA GLU A 122 2.61 2.75 -0.22
C GLU A 122 3.68 3.24 -1.22
N GLU A 123 4.47 4.25 -0.84
CA GLU A 123 5.53 4.85 -1.66
C GLU A 123 5.06 5.13 -3.10
N ILE A 124 3.93 5.84 -3.23
CA ILE A 124 3.42 6.26 -4.54
C ILE A 124 4.48 7.15 -5.20
N GLY A 125 5.20 6.55 -6.14
CA GLY A 125 6.41 7.10 -6.73
C GLY A 125 6.22 8.52 -7.28
N ASN A 126 7.27 9.31 -7.13
CA ASN A 126 7.40 10.74 -7.46
C ASN A 126 7.23 11.08 -8.96
N ASP A 127 6.16 10.63 -9.62
CA ASP A 127 5.87 11.02 -10.99
C ASP A 127 4.39 11.37 -11.18
N ARG A 128 4.17 12.69 -11.10
CA ARG A 128 2.96 13.45 -11.44
C ARG A 128 1.75 13.29 -10.52
N LEU A 129 1.53 14.34 -9.74
CA LEU A 129 0.18 14.83 -9.48
C LEU A 129 -0.50 15.08 -10.84
N VAL A 130 -1.38 14.16 -11.26
CA VAL A 130 -2.24 14.41 -12.41
C VAL A 130 -3.28 15.44 -11.97
N LYS A 131 -3.09 16.69 -12.40
CA LYS A 131 -4.12 17.73 -12.29
C LYS A 131 -5.23 17.40 -13.29
N SER A 132 -6.15 16.51 -12.92
CA SER A 132 -7.39 16.32 -13.66
C SER A 132 -8.43 17.31 -13.11
N SER A 133 -8.80 18.32 -13.90
CA SER A 133 -10.07 19.02 -13.69
C SER A 133 -11.20 18.09 -14.13
N SER A 134 -11.45 17.02 -13.37
CA SER A 134 -12.65 16.21 -13.56
C SER A 134 -13.78 16.89 -12.82
N SER A 135 -14.95 16.94 -13.45
CA SER A 135 -16.21 17.50 -12.97
C SER A 135 -16.78 16.77 -11.75
N GLY A 136 -15.96 16.50 -10.74
CA GLY A 136 -16.39 16.12 -9.40
C GLY A 136 -17.08 17.30 -8.76
N LYS A 137 -18.31 17.60 -9.21
CA LYS A 137 -19.25 18.49 -8.53
C LYS A 137 -19.20 18.16 -7.05
N ALA A 138 -19.23 19.21 -6.23
CA ALA A 138 -19.16 19.21 -4.77
C ALA A 138 -20.32 18.46 -4.09
N SER A 139 -20.50 17.18 -4.43
CA SER A 139 -21.43 16.25 -3.81
C SER A 139 -20.58 15.21 -3.10
N THR A 140 -20.44 15.40 -1.80
CA THR A 140 -19.97 14.48 -0.77
C THR A 140 -19.55 13.11 -1.31
N LEU A 141 -18.31 13.00 -1.79
CA LEU A 141 -17.63 11.72 -1.79
C LEU A 141 -17.28 11.48 -0.33
N ARG A 142 -18.10 10.67 0.36
CA ARG A 142 -17.68 10.03 1.61
C ARG A 142 -16.47 9.17 1.25
N LEU A 143 -15.28 9.75 1.39
CA LEU A 143 -14.12 8.97 1.81
C LEU A 143 -14.56 8.41 3.17
N LEU A 144 -15.03 7.17 3.15
CA LEU A 144 -15.21 6.38 4.35
C LEU A 144 -13.79 6.14 4.88
N PHE A 145 -13.35 7.07 5.71
CA PHE A 145 -12.41 6.80 6.79
C PHE A 145 -13.16 6.03 7.90
#